data_AF-W2CYH2-F1
#
_entry.id   AF-W2CYH2-F1
#
_cell.length_a   1.000
_cell.length_b   1.000
_cell.length_c   1.000
_cell.angle_alpha   90.00
_cell.angle_beta   90.00
_cell.angle_gamma   90.00
#
_symmetry.space_group_name_H-M   'P 1'
#
loop_
_entity.id
_entity.type
_entity.pdbx_description
1 polymer ?
#
loop_
_entity_poly.entity_id
_entity_poly.type
_entity_poly.pdbx_seq_one_letter_code
_entity_poly.pdbx_strand_id
1 'polypeptide(L)'
;METRKEYLSPVVIHPGELVKDWMEEKGVTASEMATLGNTSEASVRSIADCWEDITPVSAAALERATGISANFWMRAQRLYEEDLERLYDDKSARHFARLTGQVWIMRGRPVSKAALAPAGV
;
A
#
# COMPACT_ATOMS: atom_id res chain seq x y z
N MET A 1 4.77 -11.43 -34.58
CA MET A 1 5.13 -11.40 -33.14
C MET A 1 3.96 -10.74 -32.44
N GLU A 2 3.24 -11.48 -31.60
CA GLU A 2 2.12 -10.94 -30.84
C GLU A 2 2.68 -10.08 -29.71
N THR A 3 2.37 -8.78 -29.74
CA THR A 3 2.75 -7.85 -28.68
C THR A 3 2.01 -8.29 -27.41
N ARG A 4 2.76 -8.66 -26.37
CA ARG A 4 2.18 -8.91 -25.05
C ARG A 4 1.41 -7.66 -24.65
N LYS A 5 0.08 -7.74 -24.56
CA LYS A 5 -0.71 -6.65 -24.00
C LYS A 5 -0.36 -6.58 -22.52
N GLU A 6 0.27 -5.49 -22.11
CA GLU A 6 0.40 -5.17 -20.68
C GLU A 6 -0.99 -4.90 -20.14
N TYR A 7 -1.47 -5.80 -19.28
CA TYR A 7 -2.71 -5.61 -18.55
C TYR A 7 -2.37 -4.84 -17.29
N LEU A 8 -2.82 -3.59 -17.21
CA LEU A 8 -2.62 -2.72 -16.06
C LEU A 8 -3.92 -2.65 -15.26
N SER A 9 -3.83 -2.72 -13.94
CA SER A 9 -5.01 -2.68 -13.06
C SER A 9 -5.74 -1.33 -13.22
N PRO A 10 -7.08 -1.29 -13.33
CA PRO A 10 -7.82 -0.03 -13.33
C PRO A 10 -7.97 0.57 -11.92
N VAL A 11 -7.56 -0.15 -10.87
CA VAL A 11 -7.67 0.26 -9.47
C VAL A 11 -6.33 0.17 -8.74
N VAL A 12 -6.18 0.98 -7.69
CA VAL A 12 -5.07 0.92 -6.76
C VAL A 12 -5.48 0.09 -5.55
N ILE A 13 -4.62 -0.84 -5.11
CA ILE A 13 -4.81 -1.65 -3.90
C ILE A 13 -3.63 -1.41 -2.97
N HIS A 14 -3.91 -0.93 -1.76
CA HIS A 14 -2.88 -0.72 -0.74
C HIS A 14 -2.41 -2.09 -0.19
N PRO A 15 -1.10 -2.33 0.00
CA PRO A 15 -0.60 -3.64 0.45
C PRO A 15 -1.00 -3.99 1.89
N GLY A 16 -1.48 -3.01 2.66
CA GLY A 16 -2.14 -3.20 3.94
C GLY A 16 -3.35 -4.15 3.89
N GLU A 17 -4.09 -4.18 2.78
CA GLU A 17 -5.17 -5.17 2.59
C GLU A 17 -4.62 -6.60 2.61
N LEU A 18 -3.42 -6.84 2.06
CA LEU A 18 -2.79 -8.17 2.12
C LEU A 18 -2.40 -8.57 3.55
N VAL A 19 -2.00 -7.60 4.38
CA VAL A 19 -1.72 -7.84 5.80
C VAL A 19 -3.00 -8.22 6.53
N LYS A 20 -4.08 -7.49 6.28
CA LYS A 20 -5.40 -7.75 6.85
C LYS A 20 -5.95 -9.11 6.43
N ASP A 21 -5.91 -9.44 5.14
CA ASP A 21 -6.34 -10.74 4.61
C ASP A 21 -5.57 -11.88 5.28
N TRP A 22 -4.24 -11.73 5.43
CA TRP A 22 -3.42 -12.72 6.12
C TRP A 22 -3.83 -12.89 7.59
N MET A 23 -4.08 -11.78 8.30
CA MET A 23 -4.53 -11.81 9.70
C MET A 23 -5.85 -12.55 9.85
N GLU A 24 -6.83 -12.24 8.99
CA GLU A 24 -8.14 -12.88 8.97
C GLU A 24 -8.04 -14.37 8.63
N GLU A 25 -7.24 -14.73 7.61
CA GLU A 25 -7.03 -16.12 7.19
C GLU A 25 -6.37 -16.96 8.29
N LYS A 26 -5.39 -16.39 9.01
CA LYS A 26 -4.68 -17.09 10.10
C LYS A 26 -5.38 -17.00 11.46
N GLY A 27 -6.45 -16.20 11.58
CA GLY A 27 -7.11 -15.94 12.85
C GLY A 27 -6.20 -15.24 13.86
N VAL A 28 -5.26 -14.41 13.38
CA VAL A 28 -4.26 -13.71 14.20
C VAL A 28 -4.71 -12.27 14.42
N THR A 29 -4.73 -11.84 15.68
CA THR A 29 -5.06 -10.46 16.06
C THR A 29 -3.89 -9.49 15.82
N ALA A 30 -4.17 -8.18 15.77
CA ALA A 30 -3.12 -7.17 15.60
C ALA A 30 -2.08 -7.20 16.75
N SER A 31 -2.50 -7.49 17.98
CA SER A 31 -1.57 -7.58 19.13
C SER A 31 -0.65 -8.80 19.04
N GLU A 32 -1.19 -9.95 18.59
CA GLU A 32 -0.40 -11.16 18.36
C GLU A 32 0.60 -10.94 17.22
N MET A 33 0.16 -10.36 16.11
CA MET A 33 1.04 -10.01 14.99
C MET A 33 2.14 -9.03 15.41
N ALA A 34 1.80 -8.02 16.23
CA ALA A 34 2.78 -7.08 16.78
C ALA A 34 3.82 -7.77 17.68
N THR A 35 3.39 -8.73 18.48
CA THR A 35 4.25 -9.55 19.34
C THR A 35 5.21 -10.40 18.51
N LEU A 36 4.70 -11.12 17.50
CA LEU A 36 5.51 -11.94 16.60
C LEU A 36 6.48 -11.08 15.77
N GLY A 37 6.04 -9.90 15.35
CA GLY A 37 6.81 -8.96 14.54
C GLY A 37 7.80 -8.11 15.33
N ASN A 38 7.77 -8.13 16.67
CA ASN A 38 8.49 -7.19 17.53
C ASN A 38 8.28 -5.72 17.09
N THR A 39 7.01 -5.33 16.98
CA THR A 39 6.57 -3.97 16.60
C THR A 39 5.38 -3.54 17.47
N SER A 40 4.83 -2.34 17.25
CA SER A 40 3.65 -1.86 17.98
C SER A 40 2.35 -2.34 17.34
N GLU A 41 1.35 -2.67 18.16
CA GLU A 41 -0.01 -3.00 17.71
C GLU A 41 -0.63 -1.85 16.90
N ALA A 42 -0.35 -0.60 17.30
CA ALA A 42 -0.81 0.58 16.59
C ALA A 42 -0.29 0.61 15.14
N SER A 43 0.99 0.31 14.90
CA SER A 43 1.53 0.27 13.55
C SER A 43 0.94 -0.88 12.73
N VAL A 44 0.75 -2.06 13.33
CA VAL A 44 0.07 -3.18 12.64
C VAL A 44 -1.34 -2.80 12.21
N ARG A 45 -2.12 -2.16 13.09
CA ARG A 45 -3.47 -1.68 12.77
C ARG A 45 -3.44 -0.60 11.70
N SER A 46 -2.60 0.41 11.82
CA SER A 46 -2.47 1.45 10.81
C SER A 46 -2.13 0.88 9.42
N ILE A 47 -1.24 -0.11 9.35
CA ILE A 47 -0.92 -0.78 8.09
C ILE A 47 -2.13 -1.57 7.58
N ALA A 48 -2.76 -2.40 8.41
CA ALA A 48 -3.92 -3.22 8.03
C ALA A 48 -5.15 -2.39 7.61
N ASP A 49 -5.34 -1.22 8.23
CA ASP A 49 -6.37 -0.24 7.89
C ASP A 49 -5.98 0.67 6.71
N CYS A 50 -4.81 0.43 6.11
CA CYS A 50 -4.26 1.16 4.96
C CYS A 50 -3.98 2.65 5.22
N TRP A 51 -3.62 2.99 6.45
CA TRP A 51 -3.25 4.34 6.88
C TRP A 51 -1.72 4.56 6.88
N GLU A 52 -0.95 3.49 7.03
CA GLU A 52 0.51 3.50 6.97
C GLU A 52 1.02 2.64 5.81
N ASP A 53 1.98 3.20 5.05
CA ASP A 53 2.71 2.48 4.01
C ASP A 53 3.65 1.43 4.64
N ILE A 54 3.93 0.35 3.91
CA ILE A 54 4.93 -0.63 4.36
C ILE A 54 6.35 -0.10 4.08
N THR A 55 7.02 0.33 5.13
CA THR A 55 8.45 0.69 5.14
C THR A 55 9.37 -0.55 5.26
N PRO A 56 10.69 -0.42 5.05
CA PRO A 56 11.63 -1.52 5.29
C PRO A 56 11.60 -2.08 6.72
N VAL A 57 11.37 -1.22 7.71
CA VAL A 57 11.29 -1.61 9.13
C VAL A 57 10.04 -2.45 9.38
N SER A 58 8.88 -2.02 8.89
CA SER A 58 7.63 -2.78 8.99
C SER A 58 7.66 -4.05 8.13
N ALA A 59 8.31 -4.04 6.96
CA ALA A 59 8.48 -5.24 6.14
C ALA A 59 9.27 -6.34 6.87
N ALA A 60 10.33 -5.97 7.58
CA ALA A 60 11.08 -6.90 8.43
C ALA A 60 10.25 -7.39 9.63
N ALA A 61 9.37 -6.55 10.19
CA ALA A 61 8.44 -6.96 11.25
C ALA A 61 7.39 -7.95 10.72
N LEU A 62 6.81 -7.69 9.55
CA LEU A 62 5.86 -8.58 8.89
C LEU A 62 6.53 -9.90 8.51
N GLU A 63 7.79 -9.90 8.06
CA GLU A 63 8.54 -11.12 7.78
C GLU A 63 8.68 -12.00 9.02
N ARG A 64 9.05 -11.42 10.17
CA ARG A 64 9.10 -12.15 11.44
C ARG A 64 7.74 -12.70 11.84
N ALA A 65 6.67 -11.94 11.63
CA ALA A 65 5.33 -12.35 12.04
C ALA A 65 4.68 -13.39 11.13
N THR A 66 4.93 -13.31 9.82
CA THR A 66 4.20 -14.08 8.81
C THR A 66 5.03 -15.18 8.15
N GLY A 67 6.36 -15.12 8.26
CA GLY A 67 7.29 -15.94 7.49
C GLY A 67 7.39 -15.58 6.00
N ILE A 68 6.65 -14.56 5.54
CA ILE A 68 6.69 -14.08 4.15
C ILE A 68 7.80 -13.05 4.03
N SER A 69 8.69 -13.21 3.03
CA SER A 69 9.91 -12.41 2.94
C SER A 69 9.67 -10.90 2.95
N ALA A 70 10.55 -10.12 3.58
CA ALA A 70 10.46 -8.66 3.57
C ALA A 70 10.45 -8.09 2.14
N ASN A 71 11.16 -8.75 1.21
CA ASN A 71 11.17 -8.40 -0.21
C ASN A 71 9.80 -8.51 -0.88
N PHE A 72 8.97 -9.48 -0.47
CA PHE A 72 7.60 -9.61 -0.98
C PHE A 72 6.78 -8.37 -0.59
N TRP A 73 6.82 -8.01 0.70
CA TRP A 73 6.10 -6.84 1.22
C TRP A 73 6.57 -5.54 0.57
N MET A 74 7.88 -5.35 0.44
CA MET A 74 8.46 -4.20 -0.25
C MET A 74 8.06 -4.13 -1.73
N ARG A 75 7.96 -5.28 -2.41
CA ARG A 75 7.49 -5.33 -3.80
C ARG A 75 6.00 -4.97 -3.90
N ALA A 76 5.17 -5.43 -2.96
CA ALA A 76 3.75 -5.07 -2.93
C ALA A 76 3.56 -3.56 -2.74
N GLN A 77 4.31 -2.95 -1.82
CA GLN A 77 4.34 -1.49 -1.64
C GLN A 77 4.76 -0.75 -2.92
N ARG A 78 5.83 -1.22 -3.58
CA ARG A 78 6.30 -0.60 -4.83
C ARG A 78 5.25 -0.66 -5.94
N LEU A 79 4.57 -1.80 -6.10
CA LEU A 79 3.50 -1.94 -7.10
C LEU A 79 2.33 -1.01 -6.80
N TYR A 80 1.97 -0.86 -5.53
CA TYR A 80 0.96 0.11 -5.09
C TYR A 80 1.35 1.55 -5.46
N GLU A 81 2.61 1.94 -5.23
CA GLU A 81 3.12 3.27 -5.60
C GLU A 81 3.15 3.48 -7.12
N GLU A 82 3.60 2.48 -7.90
CA GLU A 82 3.57 2.51 -9.37
C GLU A 82 2.13 2.67 -9.90
N ASP A 83 1.16 1.97 -9.31
CA ASP A 83 -0.25 2.07 -9.66
C ASP A 83 -0.85 3.43 -9.27
N LEU A 84 -0.45 3.99 -8.12
CA LEU A 84 -0.82 5.34 -7.72
C LEU A 84 -0.33 6.38 -8.73
N GLU A 85 0.95 6.34 -9.09
CA GLU A 85 1.52 7.30 -10.05
C GLU A 85 0.79 7.22 -11.39
N ARG A 86 0.62 6.01 -11.91
CA ARG A 86 -0.07 5.78 -13.18
C ARG A 86 -1.53 6.27 -13.17
N LEU A 87 -2.27 6.00 -12.10
CA LEU A 87 -3.69 6.35 -12.01
C LEU A 87 -3.95 7.78 -11.51
N TYR A 88 -3.01 8.43 -10.85
CA TYR A 88 -3.21 9.79 -10.37
C TYR A 88 -2.47 10.84 -11.19
N ASP A 89 -1.54 10.48 -12.07
CA ASP A 89 -0.98 11.41 -13.05
C ASP A 89 -1.82 11.48 -14.35
N ASP A 90 -2.53 10.41 -14.71
CA ASP A 90 -3.49 10.42 -15.82
C ASP A 90 -4.78 11.20 -15.46
N LYS A 91 -5.15 12.19 -16.28
CA LYS A 91 -6.37 13.01 -16.11
C LYS A 91 -7.64 12.14 -16.00
N SER A 92 -7.69 11.01 -16.70
CA SER A 92 -8.81 10.07 -16.73
C SER A 92 -8.91 9.29 -15.42
N ALA A 93 -7.77 8.93 -14.85
CA ALA A 93 -7.74 8.15 -13.64
C ALA A 93 -7.88 9.02 -12.37
N ARG A 94 -7.54 10.32 -12.42
CA ARG A 94 -8.03 11.32 -11.43
C ARG A 94 -9.56 11.43 -11.43
N HIS A 95 -10.19 11.39 -12.60
CA HIS A 95 -11.66 11.40 -12.71
C HIS A 95 -12.25 10.12 -12.12
N PHE A 96 -11.66 8.97 -12.43
CA PHE A 96 -12.08 7.67 -11.88
C PHE A 96 -11.91 7.59 -10.35
N ALA A 97 -10.77 8.02 -9.80
CA ALA A 97 -10.53 8.06 -8.36
C ALA A 97 -11.54 8.94 -7.61
N ARG A 98 -12.01 10.03 -8.24
CA ARG A 98 -13.11 10.86 -7.72
C ARG A 98 -14.45 10.12 -7.71
N LEU A 99 -14.72 9.30 -8.73
CA LEU A 99 -15.96 8.52 -8.84
C LEU A 99 -16.00 7.34 -7.87
N THR A 100 -14.88 6.67 -7.64
CA THR A 100 -14.79 5.51 -6.74
C THR A 100 -14.64 5.89 -5.26
N GLY A 101 -14.48 7.18 -4.94
CA GLY A 101 -14.28 7.66 -3.57
C GLY A 101 -12.86 7.46 -3.04
N GLN A 102 -11.97 6.84 -3.81
CA GLN A 102 -10.59 6.51 -3.41
C GLN A 102 -9.69 7.74 -3.20
N VAL A 103 -10.20 8.97 -3.39
CA VAL A 103 -9.55 10.23 -3.01
C VAL A 103 -9.22 10.30 -1.51
N TRP A 104 -9.89 9.52 -0.64
CA TRP A 104 -9.54 9.50 0.79
C TRP A 104 -8.08 9.07 1.03
N ILE A 105 -7.48 8.27 0.13
CA ILE A 105 -6.07 7.86 0.15
C ILE A 105 -5.14 9.08 0.04
N MET A 106 -5.58 10.14 -0.64
CA MET A 106 -4.85 11.42 -0.71
C MET A 106 -5.15 12.37 0.45
N ARG A 107 -6.28 12.20 1.16
CA ARG A 107 -6.67 13.07 2.29
C ARG A 107 -6.00 12.69 3.61
N GLY A 108 -5.47 11.47 3.71
CA GLY A 108 -4.76 10.96 4.89
C GLY A 108 -3.22 11.00 4.82
N ARG A 109 -2.62 11.18 3.63
CA ARG A 109 -1.15 11.32 3.52
C ARG A 109 -0.72 12.77 3.74
N PRO A 110 0.27 13.07 4.60
CA PRO A 110 1.07 14.27 4.47
C PRO A 110 1.94 14.11 3.22
N VAL A 111 1.36 14.33 2.04
CA VAL A 111 2.18 14.57 0.85
C VAL A 111 2.93 15.86 1.13
N SER A 112 4.27 15.79 1.23
CA SER A 112 5.05 17.01 1.41
C SER A 112 4.70 17.96 0.27
N LYS A 113 4.46 19.24 0.58
CA LYS A 113 4.05 20.27 -0.39
C LYS A 113 5.01 20.38 -1.58
N ALA A 114 6.23 19.84 -1.46
CA ALA A 114 7.23 19.74 -2.51
C ALA A 114 6.87 18.78 -3.66
N ALA A 115 6.07 17.73 -3.41
CA ALA A 115 5.65 16.77 -4.45
C ALA A 115 4.44 17.26 -5.28
N LEU A 116 3.84 18.41 -4.92
CA LEU A 116 2.71 19.02 -5.63
C LEU A 116 3.10 20.23 -6.47
N ALA A 117 4.40 20.56 -6.58
CA ALA A 117 4.85 21.56 -7.53
C ALA A 117 4.84 20.96 -8.95
N PRO A 118 4.23 21.63 -9.96
CA PRO A 118 4.47 21.23 -11.34
C PRO A 118 5.98 21.29 -11.60
N ALA A 119 6.51 20.25 -12.24
CA ALA A 119 7.89 20.26 -12.72
C ALA A 119 8.07 21.45 -13.67
N GLY A 120 8.76 22.49 -13.20
CA GLY A 120 9.23 23.63 -14.00
C GLY A 120 8.39 24.89 -13.91
N VAL A 121 9.00 25.92 -13.29
CA VAL A 121 9.23 27.22 -13.94
C VAL A 121 10.72 27.47 -13.94
#